data_AF-A0AAJ7NDL2-F1
#
_entry.id   AF-A0AAJ7NDL2-F1
#
_cell.length_a   1.000
_cell.length_b   1.000
_cell.length_c   1.000
_cell.angle_alpha   90.00
_cell.angle_beta   90.00
_cell.angle_gamma   90.00
#
_symmetry.space_group_name_H-M   'P 1'
#
loop_
_entity.id
_entity.type
_entity.pdbx_description
1 polymer ?
#
loop_
_entity_poly.entity_id
_entity_poly.type
_entity_poly.pdbx_seq_one_letter_code
_entity_poly.pdbx_strand_id
1 'polypeptide(L)'
;FSAGLVYLMYRCFEEVCIFKPNSSRPANSERYLICKYKRPGTEAVVRHLVQVNEILLKGDANDDVVQLVSMDELEREQQFLQYLRESNEVLGRKQVIGLCKIAAFYEDSTLVEVKQAEMRTECLKYWDIPDESRTVPRKMKPKEKLNQLLKSTTFLCSTAKKLTKDNIESTILTPYDWFCMPCGTGPTYDDKNATFYMGLGRRNVYRYVKNNWEL
;
A
#
# COMPACT_ATOMS: atom_id res chain seq x y z
N PHE A 1 20.86 9.64 8.23
CA PHE A 1 20.02 9.19 7.11
C PHE A 1 18.58 9.74 7.18
N SER A 2 17.73 9.25 8.11
CA SER A 2 16.27 9.48 8.08
C SER A 2 15.83 10.94 8.13
N ALA A 3 16.51 11.79 8.92
CA ALA A 3 16.23 13.23 8.96
C ALA A 3 16.40 13.88 7.58
N GLY A 4 17.43 13.47 6.82
CA GLY A 4 17.65 13.91 5.46
C GLY A 4 16.52 13.48 4.51
N LEU A 5 15.99 12.27 4.67
CA LEU A 5 14.84 11.81 3.87
C LEU A 5 13.59 12.66 4.15
N VAL A 6 13.30 12.92 5.43
CA VAL A 6 12.18 13.78 5.84
C VAL A 6 12.38 15.21 5.33
N TYR A 7 13.61 15.73 5.35
CA TYR A 7 13.94 17.04 4.79
C TYR A 7 13.68 17.10 3.28
N LEU A 8 14.07 16.09 2.52
CA LEU A 8 13.75 16.02 1.09
C LEU A 8 12.24 16.03 0.85
N MET A 9 11.46 15.32 1.66
CA MET A 9 9.99 15.40 1.59
C MET A 9 9.47 16.80 1.93
N TYR A 10 10.00 17.44 2.97
CA TYR A 10 9.70 18.84 3.30
C TYR A 10 9.99 19.80 2.13
N ARG A 11 11.07 19.59 1.38
CA ARG A 11 11.38 20.39 0.18
C ARG A 11 10.50 20.07 -1.02
N CYS A 12 9.95 18.86 -1.12
CA CYS A 12 9.13 18.41 -2.25
C CYS A 12 7.62 18.66 -2.09
N PHE A 13 7.13 18.98 -0.90
CA PHE A 13 5.71 19.17 -0.61
C PHE A 13 5.45 20.52 0.03
N GLU A 14 4.20 21.00 -0.04
CA GLU A 14 3.83 22.28 0.58
C GLU A 14 3.68 22.18 2.09
N GLU A 15 3.09 21.09 2.56
CA GLU A 15 2.91 20.82 3.99
C GLU A 15 3.39 19.41 4.31
N VAL A 16 4.13 19.27 5.41
CA VAL A 16 4.60 17.99 5.93
C VAL A 16 4.37 17.91 7.43
N CYS A 17 3.93 16.74 7.91
CA CYS A 17 3.69 16.49 9.33
C CYS A 17 4.14 15.07 9.71
N ILE A 18 4.76 14.92 10.88
CA ILE A 18 5.04 13.63 11.52
C ILE A 18 3.93 13.37 12.54
N PHE A 19 3.16 12.30 12.34
CA PHE A 19 1.99 12.00 13.15
C PHE A 19 1.92 10.52 13.55
N LYS A 20 1.60 10.26 14.83
CA LYS A 20 1.30 8.92 15.33
C LYS A 20 -0.18 8.89 15.75
N PRO A 21 -1.08 8.23 14.98
CA PRO A 21 -2.48 8.14 15.34
C PRO A 21 -2.69 7.25 16.57
N ASN A 22 -3.79 7.45 17.30
CA ASN A 22 -4.15 6.64 18.47
C ASN A 22 -4.39 5.15 18.13
N SER A 23 -4.69 4.83 16.87
CA SER A 23 -4.80 3.46 16.37
C SER A 23 -3.45 2.74 16.24
N SER A 24 -2.33 3.46 16.28
CA SER A 24 -0.98 2.87 16.35
C SER A 24 -0.60 2.61 17.80
N ARG A 25 0.01 1.45 18.09
CA ARG A 25 0.34 1.04 19.46
C ARG A 25 1.26 2.06 20.14
N PRO A 26 0.96 2.53 21.36
CA PRO A 26 1.67 3.66 21.98
C PRO A 26 3.14 3.37 22.33
N ALA A 27 3.50 2.11 22.58
CA ALA A 27 4.85 1.72 23.00
C ALA A 27 5.83 1.43 21.86
N ASN A 28 5.36 1.38 20.60
CA ASN A 28 6.24 1.17 19.45
C ASN A 28 6.68 2.50 18.83
N SER A 29 7.71 2.44 17.98
CA SER A 29 8.26 3.61 17.29
C SER A 29 7.57 3.94 15.97
N GLU A 30 6.46 3.26 15.63
CA GLU A 30 5.72 3.50 14.40
C GLU A 30 5.10 4.91 14.41
N ARG A 31 5.23 5.60 13.28
CA ARG A 31 4.68 6.92 13.02
C ARG A 31 4.61 7.14 11.51
N TYR A 32 3.76 8.07 11.11
CA TYR A 32 3.50 8.38 9.71
C TYR A 32 4.08 9.74 9.37
N LEU A 33 4.64 9.84 8.17
CA LEU A 33 4.93 11.12 7.54
C LEU A 33 3.77 11.43 6.58
N ILE A 34 3.08 12.53 6.81
CA ILE A 34 1.96 13.00 5.99
C ILE A 34 2.48 14.16 5.15
N CYS A 35 2.39 14.03 3.83
CA CYS A 35 2.84 15.05 2.89
C CYS A 35 1.64 15.50 2.04
N LYS A 36 1.37 16.81 1.99
CA LYS A 36 0.27 17.38 1.20
C LYS A 36 0.82 18.30 0.10
N TYR A 37 0.19 18.22 -1.06
CA TYR A 37 0.47 19.03 -2.26
C TYR A 37 1.92 18.93 -2.71
N LYS A 38 2.19 17.96 -3.59
CA LYS A 38 3.52 17.79 -4.18
C LYS A 38 3.83 19.00 -5.07
N ARG A 39 4.98 19.63 -4.82
CA ARG A 39 5.48 20.76 -5.61
C ARG A 39 5.89 20.29 -7.03
N PRO A 40 5.83 21.16 -8.05
CA PRO A 40 6.49 20.93 -9.33
C PRO A 40 8.02 21.02 -9.17
N GLY A 41 8.79 20.54 -10.15
CA GLY A 41 10.25 20.73 -10.17
C GLY A 41 11.04 19.80 -9.22
N THR A 42 10.46 18.67 -8.81
CA THR A 42 11.10 17.74 -7.85
C THR A 42 11.93 16.65 -8.54
N GLU A 43 12.12 16.72 -9.85
CA GLU A 43 12.73 15.66 -10.67
C GLU A 43 14.17 15.39 -10.24
N ALA A 44 14.89 16.42 -9.78
CA ALA A 44 16.25 16.28 -9.26
C ALA A 44 16.28 15.43 -7.96
N VAL A 45 15.32 15.65 -7.05
CA VAL A 45 15.22 14.87 -5.80
C VAL A 45 14.82 13.42 -6.11
N VAL A 46 13.91 13.21 -7.06
CA VAL A 46 13.54 11.87 -7.51
C VAL A 46 14.77 11.14 -8.06
N ARG A 47 15.54 11.78 -8.95
CA ARG A 47 16.75 11.20 -9.52
C ARG A 47 17.80 10.88 -8.45
N HIS A 48 18.00 11.78 -7.49
CA HIS A 48 18.89 11.55 -6.35
C HIS A 48 18.48 10.32 -5.54
N LEU A 49 17.20 10.19 -5.19
CA LEU A 49 16.70 9.03 -4.44
C LEU A 49 16.79 7.72 -5.24
N VAL A 50 16.62 7.76 -6.56
CA VAL A 50 16.85 6.59 -7.44
C VAL A 50 18.32 6.16 -7.39
N GLN A 51 19.25 7.11 -7.55
CA GLN A 51 20.70 6.82 -7.49
C GLN A 51 21.11 6.26 -6.12
N VAL A 52 20.60 6.82 -5.03
CA VAL A 52 20.83 6.29 -3.68
C VAL A 52 20.31 4.87 -3.55
N ASN A 53 19.10 4.59 -4.06
CA ASN A 53 18.53 3.26 -4.01
C ASN A 53 19.36 2.24 -4.82
N GLU A 54 19.90 2.64 -5.97
CA GLU A 54 20.84 1.81 -6.74
C GLU A 54 22.11 1.48 -5.95
N ILE A 55 22.62 2.41 -5.15
CA ILE A 55 23.76 2.16 -4.25
C ILE A 55 23.36 1.16 -3.16
N LEU A 56 22.25 1.39 -2.47
CA LEU A 56 21.76 0.51 -1.40
C LEU A 56 21.49 -0.92 -1.89
N LEU A 57 20.98 -1.08 -3.12
CA LEU A 57 20.70 -2.39 -3.73
C LEU A 57 21.96 -3.20 -4.03
N LYS A 58 23.15 -2.58 -4.12
CA LYS A 58 24.41 -3.32 -4.28
C LYS A 58 24.74 -4.15 -3.05
N GLY A 59 24.24 -3.74 -1.87
CA GLY A 59 24.24 -4.54 -0.65
C GLY A 59 25.63 -4.96 -0.17
N ASP A 60 26.41 -4.01 0.33
CA ASP A 60 27.66 -4.28 1.07
C ASP A 60 27.37 -4.18 2.58
N ALA A 61 27.81 -5.16 3.36
CA ALA A 61 27.62 -5.18 4.81
C ALA A 61 28.46 -4.12 5.55
N ASN A 62 29.52 -3.61 4.91
CA ASN A 62 30.46 -2.65 5.49
C ASN A 62 30.38 -1.25 4.84
N ASP A 63 29.59 -1.08 3.78
CA ASP A 63 29.43 0.19 3.07
C ASP A 63 27.94 0.52 2.91
N ASP A 64 27.45 1.42 3.77
CA ASP A 64 26.05 1.85 3.84
C ASP A 64 25.92 3.36 3.66
N VAL A 65 24.78 3.80 3.11
CA VAL A 65 24.48 5.21 2.91
C VAL A 65 24.02 5.81 4.24
N VAL A 66 24.93 6.46 4.96
CA VAL A 66 24.63 7.05 6.27
C VAL A 66 23.92 8.42 6.21
N GLN A 67 24.04 9.14 5.09
CA GLN A 67 23.49 10.49 4.92
C GLN A 67 22.95 10.73 3.50
N LEU A 68 21.81 11.40 3.40
CA LEU A 68 21.18 11.78 2.12
C LEU A 68 21.34 13.26 1.78
N VAL A 69 21.55 14.07 2.81
CA VAL A 69 21.64 15.53 2.81
C VAL A 69 22.74 15.86 3.81
N SER A 70 23.59 16.85 3.49
CA SER A 70 24.66 17.27 4.40
C SER A 70 24.10 17.89 5.68
N MET A 71 24.85 17.77 6.77
CA MET A 71 24.47 18.38 8.04
C MET A 71 24.36 19.90 7.93
N ASP A 72 25.30 20.55 7.24
CA ASP A 72 25.27 22.01 7.01
C ASP A 72 23.96 22.48 6.36
N GLU A 73 23.41 21.71 5.41
CA GLU A 73 22.18 22.08 4.73
C GLU A 73 20.95 21.88 5.63
N LEU A 74 20.95 20.85 6.48
CA LEU A 74 19.92 20.67 7.50
C LEU A 74 19.97 21.79 8.55
N GLU A 75 21.17 22.16 8.98
CA GLU A 75 21.42 23.19 10.01
C GLU A 75 21.10 24.60 9.54
N ARG A 76 21.13 24.88 8.24
CA ARG A 76 20.60 26.16 7.73
C ARG A 76 19.11 26.32 7.99
N GLU A 77 18.37 25.21 8.03
CA GLU A 77 16.92 25.22 8.10
C GLU A 77 16.40 24.99 9.52
N GLN A 78 16.57 26.03 10.34
CA GLN A 78 16.32 25.99 11.79
C GLN A 78 14.88 25.63 12.16
N GLN A 79 13.88 26.14 11.42
CA GLN A 79 12.47 25.84 11.69
C GLN A 79 12.16 24.35 11.49
N PHE A 80 12.71 23.74 10.43
CA PHE A 80 12.56 22.31 10.16
C PHE A 80 13.22 21.48 11.26
N LEU A 81 14.46 21.82 11.64
CA LEU A 81 15.18 21.11 12.69
C LEU A 81 14.48 21.19 14.05
N GLN A 82 13.98 22.36 14.40
CA GLN A 82 13.24 22.55 15.65
C GLN A 82 11.99 21.67 15.67
N TYR A 83 11.19 21.69 14.61
CA TYR A 83 10.02 20.83 14.48
C TYR A 83 10.38 19.34 14.60
N LEU A 84 11.44 18.89 13.92
CA LEU A 84 11.85 17.49 13.94
C LEU A 84 12.31 17.06 15.35
N ARG A 85 13.06 17.91 16.05
CA ARG A 85 13.50 17.67 17.43
C ARG A 85 12.30 17.56 18.38
N GLU A 86 11.40 18.54 18.35
CA GLU A 86 10.20 18.55 19.17
C GLU A 86 9.32 17.33 18.91
N SER A 87 9.12 16.96 17.63
CA SER A 87 8.37 15.77 17.25
C SER A 87 8.99 14.49 17.83
N ASN A 88 10.31 14.33 17.70
CA ASN A 88 11.03 13.19 18.27
C ASN A 88 10.91 13.12 19.79
N GLU A 89 11.06 14.24 20.48
CA GLU A 89 10.97 14.29 21.93
C GLU A 89 9.56 14.00 22.44
N VAL A 90 8.54 14.63 21.86
CA VAL A 90 7.14 14.42 22.25
C VAL A 90 6.74 12.96 22.06
N LEU A 91 7.09 12.37 20.91
CA LEU A 91 6.79 10.97 20.63
C LEU A 91 7.61 10.02 21.52
N GLY A 92 8.88 10.33 21.76
CA GLY A 92 9.75 9.57 22.66
C GLY A 92 9.20 9.53 24.09
N ARG A 93 8.78 10.68 24.63
CA ARG A 93 8.15 10.74 25.97
C ARG A 93 6.89 9.88 26.06
N LYS A 94 6.01 9.94 25.06
CA LYS A 94 4.81 9.08 24.99
C LYS A 94 5.16 7.59 24.92
N GLN A 95 6.20 7.25 24.16
CA GLN A 95 6.67 5.87 24.03
C GLN A 95 7.19 5.31 25.36
N VAL A 96 7.99 6.09 26.09
CA VAL A 96 8.49 5.71 27.43
C VAL A 96 7.32 5.39 28.37
N ILE A 97 6.30 6.26 28.41
CA ILE A 97 5.09 6.02 29.22
C ILE A 97 4.40 4.71 28.79
N GLY A 98 4.24 4.49 27.48
CA GLY A 98 3.65 3.26 26.95
C GLY A 98 4.42 2.00 27.34
N LEU A 99 5.76 2.04 27.29
CA LEU A 99 6.62 0.92 27.68
C LEU A 99 6.56 0.65 29.20
N CYS A 100 6.66 1.69 30.03
CA CYS A 100 6.52 1.55 31.48
C CYS A 100 5.17 0.97 31.87
N LYS A 101 4.10 1.38 31.19
CA LYS A 101 2.77 0.83 31.42
C LYS A 101 2.67 -0.66 31.05
N ILE A 102 3.27 -1.08 29.93
CA ILE A 102 3.31 -2.51 29.57
C ILE A 102 4.07 -3.31 30.64
N ALA A 103 5.21 -2.80 31.13
CA ALA A 103 5.96 -3.46 32.20
C ALA A 103 5.11 -3.61 33.48
N ALA A 104 4.42 -2.54 33.90
CA ALA A 104 3.54 -2.60 35.07
C ALA A 104 2.40 -3.63 34.91
N PHE A 105 1.75 -3.69 33.75
CA PHE A 105 0.68 -4.67 33.46
C PHE A 105 1.19 -6.11 33.33
N TYR A 106 2.47 -6.29 33.02
CA TYR A 106 3.11 -7.60 33.03
C TYR A 106 3.38 -8.07 34.46
N GLU A 107 3.78 -7.15 35.35
CA GLU A 107 4.05 -7.44 36.77
C GLU A 107 2.77 -7.63 37.59
N ASP A 108 1.71 -6.89 37.28
CA ASP A 108 0.40 -6.96 37.95
C ASP A 108 -0.74 -7.20 36.95
N SER A 109 -1.24 -8.43 36.92
CA SER A 109 -2.33 -8.88 36.05
C SER A 109 -3.72 -8.38 36.49
N THR A 110 -3.84 -7.71 37.63
CA THR A 110 -5.10 -7.11 38.09
C THR A 110 -5.35 -5.73 37.46
N LEU A 111 -4.31 -5.12 36.88
CA LEU A 111 -4.42 -3.84 36.19
C LEU A 111 -5.24 -3.96 34.91
N VAL A 112 -6.21 -3.06 34.74
CA VAL A 112 -7.10 -3.03 33.56
C VAL A 112 -7.30 -1.61 33.05
N GLU A 113 -7.53 -1.50 31.75
CA GLU A 113 -7.86 -0.22 31.10
C GLU A 113 -9.37 -0.07 30.94
N VAL A 114 -10.00 0.56 31.94
CA VAL A 114 -11.46 0.62 32.07
C VAL A 114 -12.17 1.41 30.96
N LYS A 115 -11.45 2.30 30.27
CA LYS A 115 -12.03 3.18 29.23
C LYS A 115 -11.95 2.63 27.80
N GLN A 116 -11.45 1.42 27.59
CA GLN A 116 -11.25 0.90 26.22
C GLN A 116 -12.55 0.84 25.40
N ALA A 117 -13.64 0.36 26.01
CA ALA A 117 -14.94 0.25 25.33
C ALA A 117 -15.52 1.62 24.97
N GLU A 118 -15.49 2.58 25.90
CA GLU A 118 -15.92 3.96 25.70
C GLU A 118 -15.11 4.63 24.57
N MET A 119 -13.77 4.60 24.67
CA MET A 119 -12.88 5.18 23.67
C MET A 119 -13.10 4.60 22.27
N ARG A 120 -13.35 3.28 22.18
CA ARG A 120 -13.68 2.63 20.90
C ARG A 120 -14.94 3.24 20.29
N THR A 121 -16.02 3.33 21.07
CA THR A 121 -17.30 3.87 20.60
C THR A 121 -17.17 5.33 20.17
N GLU A 122 -16.47 6.15 20.96
CA GLU A 122 -16.23 7.56 20.61
C GLU A 122 -15.39 7.71 19.34
N CYS A 123 -14.32 6.92 19.18
CA CYS A 123 -13.49 6.94 17.97
C CYS A 123 -14.27 6.52 16.72
N LEU A 124 -15.06 5.45 16.79
CA LEU A 124 -15.87 4.99 15.64
C LEU A 124 -16.88 6.07 15.23
N LYS A 125 -17.55 6.70 16.21
CA LYS A 125 -18.47 7.81 15.96
C LYS A 125 -17.76 9.03 15.35
N TYR A 126 -16.61 9.42 15.90
CA TYR A 126 -15.86 10.59 15.43
C TYR A 126 -15.33 10.41 14.00
N TRP A 127 -14.92 9.19 13.63
CA TRP A 127 -14.46 8.85 12.28
C TRP A 127 -15.57 8.46 11.31
N ASP A 128 -16.83 8.51 11.74
CA ASP A 128 -18.01 8.08 10.97
C ASP A 128 -17.88 6.64 10.42
N ILE A 129 -17.39 5.74 11.28
CA ILE A 129 -17.23 4.32 10.97
C ILE A 129 -18.40 3.54 11.61
N PRO A 130 -19.17 2.75 10.84
CA PRO A 130 -20.24 1.92 11.38
C PRO A 130 -19.73 0.94 12.44
N ASP A 131 -20.41 0.88 13.58
CA ASP A 131 -20.14 -0.10 14.64
C ASP A 131 -20.80 -1.44 14.32
N GLU A 132 -20.38 -2.04 13.21
CA GLU A 132 -20.90 -3.30 12.72
C GLU A 132 -19.78 -4.32 12.57
N SER A 133 -20.09 -5.58 12.87
CA SER A 133 -19.18 -6.68 12.56
C SER A 133 -19.09 -6.89 11.05
N ARG A 134 -17.90 -7.18 10.56
CA ARG A 134 -17.70 -7.55 9.16
C ARG A 134 -18.56 -8.79 8.85
N THR A 135 -19.51 -8.64 7.94
CA THR A 135 -20.30 -9.76 7.42
C THR A 135 -19.56 -10.44 6.27
N VAL A 136 -19.72 -11.76 6.15
CA VAL A 136 -19.23 -12.49 4.98
C VAL A 136 -20.06 -12.02 3.77
N PRO A 137 -19.43 -11.52 2.69
CA PRO A 137 -20.18 -11.16 1.49
C PRO A 137 -20.98 -12.37 1.00
N ARG A 138 -22.23 -12.15 0.57
CA ARG A 138 -23.04 -13.22 -0.01
C ARG A 138 -22.27 -13.87 -1.15
N LYS A 139 -22.19 -15.21 -1.16
CA LYS A 139 -21.62 -15.95 -2.28
C LYS A 139 -22.48 -15.68 -3.51
N MET A 140 -21.93 -14.91 -4.44
CA MET A 140 -22.56 -14.56 -5.70
C MET A 140 -22.12 -15.56 -6.77
N LYS A 141 -23.01 -15.93 -7.71
CA LYS A 141 -22.59 -16.78 -8.83
C LYS A 141 -21.65 -15.98 -9.75
N PRO A 142 -20.69 -16.62 -10.45
CA PRO A 142 -19.77 -15.92 -11.34
C PRO A 142 -20.46 -15.02 -12.36
N LYS A 143 -21.57 -15.48 -12.94
CA LYS A 143 -22.37 -14.71 -13.90
C LYS A 143 -22.96 -13.43 -13.30
N GLU A 144 -23.52 -13.51 -12.10
CA GLU A 144 -24.07 -12.36 -11.39
C GLU A 144 -22.96 -11.37 -11.03
N LYS A 145 -21.79 -11.88 -10.59
CA LYS A 145 -20.64 -11.03 -10.27
C LYS A 145 -20.09 -10.32 -11.50
N LEU A 146 -20.02 -11.02 -12.63
CA LEU A 146 -19.59 -10.44 -13.89
C LEU A 146 -20.52 -9.30 -14.32
N ASN A 147 -21.83 -9.51 -14.25
CA ASN A 147 -22.83 -8.49 -14.60
C ASN A 147 -22.76 -7.26 -13.69
N GLN A 148 -22.32 -7.43 -12.43
CA GLN A 148 -22.10 -6.31 -11.52
C GLN A 148 -20.82 -5.53 -11.87
N LEU A 149 -19.77 -6.23 -12.30
CA LEU A 149 -18.46 -5.63 -12.57
C LEU A 149 -18.38 -4.95 -13.94
N LEU A 150 -19.06 -5.50 -14.95
CA LEU A 150 -18.94 -5.06 -16.34
C LEU A 150 -20.30 -4.69 -16.91
N LYS A 151 -20.34 -3.59 -17.67
CA LYS A 151 -21.55 -3.11 -18.36
C LYS A 151 -21.99 -4.05 -19.50
N SER A 152 -21.07 -4.81 -20.07
CA SER A 152 -21.33 -5.75 -21.17
C SER A 152 -20.49 -7.01 -21.00
N THR A 153 -21.11 -8.15 -21.28
CA THR A 153 -20.47 -9.48 -21.26
C THR A 153 -20.40 -10.11 -22.66
N THR A 154 -20.62 -9.33 -23.73
CA THR A 154 -20.62 -9.82 -25.12
C THR A 154 -19.28 -10.44 -25.52
N PHE A 155 -18.19 -9.98 -24.90
CA PHE A 155 -16.84 -10.50 -25.11
C PHE A 155 -16.68 -11.98 -24.71
N LEU A 156 -17.52 -12.51 -23.81
CA LEU A 156 -17.50 -13.94 -23.46
C LEU A 156 -17.84 -14.85 -24.64
N CYS A 157 -18.63 -14.33 -25.59
CA CYS A 157 -19.02 -15.02 -26.81
C CYS A 157 -18.15 -14.62 -28.01
N SER A 158 -17.14 -13.76 -27.80
CA SER A 158 -16.25 -13.34 -28.89
C SER A 158 -15.24 -14.43 -29.22
N THR A 159 -15.00 -14.63 -30.50
CA THR A 159 -13.96 -15.55 -30.96
C THR A 159 -12.60 -14.93 -30.67
N ALA A 160 -11.71 -15.69 -30.03
CA ALA A 160 -10.35 -15.23 -29.75
C ALA A 160 -9.62 -14.90 -31.06
N LYS A 161 -9.05 -13.68 -31.14
CA LYS A 161 -8.22 -13.27 -32.27
C LYS A 161 -6.78 -13.72 -32.01
N LYS A 162 -6.23 -14.53 -32.93
CA LYS A 162 -4.81 -14.91 -32.88
C LYS A 162 -3.95 -13.69 -33.21
N LEU A 163 -3.09 -13.29 -32.27
CA LEU A 163 -2.13 -12.23 -32.50
C LEU A 163 -0.97 -12.76 -33.36
N THR A 164 -0.62 -11.99 -34.39
CA THR A 164 0.52 -12.24 -35.28
C THR A 164 1.41 -10.99 -35.29
N LYS A 165 2.64 -11.11 -35.82
CA LYS A 165 3.52 -9.94 -35.99
C LYS A 165 2.84 -8.82 -36.78
N ASP A 166 2.03 -9.18 -37.78
CA ASP A 166 1.40 -8.22 -38.69
C ASP A 166 0.19 -7.49 -38.10
N ASN A 167 -0.45 -8.03 -37.04
CA ASN A 167 -1.68 -7.47 -36.49
C ASN A 167 -1.55 -6.94 -35.06
N ILE A 168 -0.41 -7.13 -34.40
CA ILE A 168 -0.24 -6.78 -32.99
C ILE A 168 -0.31 -5.27 -32.76
N GLU A 169 0.36 -4.47 -33.58
CA GLU A 169 0.40 -3.00 -33.46
C GLU A 169 -0.97 -2.35 -33.68
N SER A 170 -1.77 -2.90 -34.60
CA SER A 170 -3.13 -2.42 -34.85
C SER A 170 -4.18 -2.96 -33.88
N THR A 171 -3.86 -4.04 -33.14
CA THR A 171 -4.79 -4.67 -32.18
C THR A 171 -4.55 -4.20 -30.74
N ILE A 172 -3.31 -3.90 -30.35
CA ILE A 172 -2.94 -3.44 -29.01
C ILE A 172 -2.53 -1.97 -29.10
N LEU A 173 -3.51 -1.08 -28.92
CA LEU A 173 -3.29 0.38 -29.01
C LEU A 173 -2.50 0.95 -27.82
N THR A 174 -2.58 0.32 -26.65
CA THR A 174 -1.92 0.77 -25.41
C THR A 174 -1.24 -0.39 -24.69
N PRO A 175 -0.06 -0.85 -25.13
CA PRO A 175 0.60 -2.05 -24.61
C PRO A 175 0.80 -2.06 -23.08
N TYR A 176 0.97 -0.88 -22.47
CA TYR A 176 1.17 -0.70 -21.04
C TYR A 176 -0.12 -0.84 -20.21
N ASP A 177 -1.30 -0.82 -20.84
CA ASP A 177 -2.58 -1.05 -20.16
C ASP A 177 -2.90 -2.55 -20.02
N TRP A 178 -2.11 -3.41 -20.66
CA TRP A 178 -2.32 -4.85 -20.68
C TRP A 178 -1.36 -5.56 -19.73
N PHE A 179 -1.93 -6.25 -18.75
CA PHE A 179 -1.22 -7.25 -17.96
C PHE A 179 -1.61 -8.63 -18.46
N CYS A 180 -0.67 -9.37 -19.06
CA CYS A 180 -0.91 -10.74 -19.50
C CYS A 180 0.04 -11.72 -18.80
N MET A 181 -0.45 -12.93 -18.55
CA MET A 181 0.35 -14.08 -18.13
C MET A 181 0.40 -15.04 -19.32
N PRO A 182 1.57 -15.35 -19.91
CA PRO A 182 1.65 -16.30 -21.00
C PRO A 182 1.23 -17.69 -20.51
N CYS A 183 0.20 -18.26 -21.13
CA CYS A 183 -0.23 -19.63 -20.86
C CYS A 183 0.19 -20.53 -22.03
N GLY A 184 0.99 -21.56 -21.75
CA GLY A 184 1.33 -22.58 -22.75
C GLY A 184 0.20 -23.61 -22.88
N THR A 185 -0.28 -23.85 -24.09
CA THR A 185 -1.16 -24.97 -24.41
C THR A 185 -0.34 -26.12 -25.00
N GLY A 186 -0.51 -27.34 -24.50
CA GLY A 186 0.19 -28.52 -25.02
C GLY A 186 -0.19 -28.87 -26.48
N PRO A 187 0.56 -29.79 -27.13
CA PRO A 187 0.46 -30.09 -28.56
C PRO A 187 -0.84 -30.79 -29.01
N THR A 188 -1.71 -31.19 -28.08
CA THR A 188 -3.01 -31.78 -28.39
C THR A 188 -4.01 -30.67 -28.76
N TYR A 189 -4.34 -30.60 -30.05
CA TYR A 189 -5.34 -29.74 -30.69
C TYR A 189 -6.80 -30.00 -30.24
N ASP A 190 -7.02 -30.32 -28.97
CA ASP A 190 -8.36 -30.35 -28.39
C ASP A 190 -8.65 -29.01 -27.73
N ASP A 191 -9.25 -28.08 -28.48
CA ASP A 191 -10.21 -27.02 -28.09
C ASP A 191 -10.00 -26.21 -26.78
N LYS A 192 -8.84 -26.31 -26.12
CA LYS A 192 -8.48 -25.60 -24.89
C LYS A 192 -7.89 -24.24 -25.25
N ASN A 193 -8.72 -23.47 -25.94
CA ASN A 193 -8.48 -22.10 -26.35
C ASN A 193 -8.35 -21.18 -25.13
N ALA A 194 -7.76 -20.00 -25.38
CA ALA A 194 -7.80 -18.88 -24.45
C ALA A 194 -9.22 -18.72 -23.88
N THR A 195 -9.34 -18.74 -22.55
CA THR A 195 -10.62 -18.66 -21.85
C THR A 195 -10.54 -17.70 -20.67
N PHE A 196 -11.68 -17.36 -20.10
CA PHE A 196 -11.82 -16.48 -18.95
C PHE A 196 -11.76 -17.24 -17.63
N TYR A 197 -11.06 -16.65 -16.66
CA TYR A 197 -11.04 -17.11 -15.28
C TYR A 197 -11.62 -16.02 -14.38
N MET A 198 -12.43 -16.42 -13.40
CA MET A 198 -13.01 -15.51 -12.41
C MET A 198 -12.70 -15.99 -11.00
N GLY A 199 -11.89 -15.21 -10.27
CA GLY A 199 -11.66 -15.42 -8.85
C GLY A 199 -12.76 -14.77 -8.01
N LEU A 200 -13.47 -15.56 -7.21
CA LEU A 200 -14.44 -15.10 -6.20
C LEU A 200 -13.88 -15.22 -4.77
N GLY A 201 -12.55 -15.15 -4.64
CA GLY A 201 -11.81 -15.21 -3.39
C GLY A 201 -11.55 -16.62 -2.86
N ARG A 202 -10.52 -16.74 -2.02
CA ARG A 202 -10.00 -18.02 -1.48
C ARG A 202 -9.68 -19.01 -2.61
N ARG A 203 -10.30 -20.20 -2.59
CA ARG A 203 -10.11 -21.28 -3.55
C ARG A 203 -11.19 -21.30 -4.65
N ASN A 204 -12.03 -20.27 -4.74
CA ASN A 204 -13.11 -20.23 -5.73
C ASN A 204 -12.63 -19.55 -7.02
N VAL A 205 -12.00 -20.32 -7.90
CA VAL A 205 -11.56 -19.86 -9.23
C VAL A 205 -12.37 -20.59 -10.27
N TYR A 206 -13.22 -19.88 -11.00
CA TYR A 206 -14.07 -20.47 -12.02
C TYR A 206 -13.47 -20.29 -13.40
N ARG A 207 -13.52 -21.33 -14.24
CA ARG A 207 -13.15 -21.31 -15.65
C ARG A 207 -14.40 -21.24 -16.51
N TYR A 208 -14.38 -20.42 -17.55
CA TYR A 208 -15.46 -20.35 -18.53
C TYR A 208 -15.31 -21.46 -19.58
N VAL A 209 -16.33 -22.31 -19.74
CA VAL A 209 -16.34 -23.43 -20.70
C VAL A 209 -17.74 -23.56 -21.29
N LYS A 210 -17.84 -23.57 -22.63
CA LYS A 210 -19.12 -23.79 -23.36
C LYS A 210 -20.30 -22.99 -22.78
N ASN A 211 -20.12 -21.68 -22.63
CA ASN A 211 -21.10 -20.75 -22.04
C ASN A 211 -21.48 -20.96 -20.57
N ASN A 212 -20.70 -21.73 -19.82
CA ASN A 212 -20.90 -21.98 -18.39
C ASN A 212 -19.64 -21.68 -17.59
N TRP A 213 -19.82 -21.38 -16.30
CA TRP A 213 -18.73 -21.21 -15.34
C TRP A 213 -18.58 -22.50 -14.53
N GLU A 214 -17.46 -23.17 -14.70
CA GLU A 214 -17.07 -24.39 -13.98
C GLU A 214 -16.07 -24.04 -12.88
N LEU A 215 -16.21 -24.64 -11.70
CA LEU A 215 -15.27 -24.44 -10.59
C LEU A 215 -14.00 -25.28 -10.78
#